data_AF-A0A562PUE1-F1
#
_entry.id   AF-A0A562PUE1-F1
#
_cell.length_a   1.000
_cell.length_b   1.000
_cell.length_c   1.000
_cell.angle_alpha   90.00
_cell.angle_beta   90.00
_cell.angle_gamma   90.00
#
_symmetry.space_group_name_H-M   'P 1'
#
loop_
_entity.id
_entity.type
_entity.pdbx_description
1 polymer ?
#
loop_
_entity_poly.entity_id
_entity_poly.type
_entity_poly.pdbx_seq_one_letter_code
_entity_poly.pdbx_strand_id
1 'polypeptide(L)'
;MPRITAQQAGGENVCAFLDTLAASEIGPKMLALSDDGYNVLVGSMPNKMLLMRDYSDHPNVYNQATNSTAAGRYQILYRYWPHYKALLKLPDFGPISQDLYAIQQFREQRALDDIKAGRFASAIAKCRNIWASLPGAGYGQHEHNIDHLLAAFVKAGGKVA
;
A
#
# COMPACT_ATOMS: atom_id res chain seq x y z
N MET A 1 -5.82 2.42 -9.51
CA MET A 1 -5.64 1.01 -9.93
C MET A 1 -4.17 0.69 -9.90
N PRO A 2 -3.78 -0.48 -9.35
CA PRO A 2 -2.40 -0.91 -9.35
C PRO A 2 -1.84 -1.05 -10.78
N ARG A 3 -0.51 -0.99 -10.95
CA ARG A 3 0.15 -1.11 -12.26
C ARG A 3 0.53 -2.56 -12.61
N ILE A 4 0.17 -3.51 -11.75
CA ILE A 4 0.27 -4.95 -11.99
C ILE A 4 -1.04 -5.54 -12.55
N THR A 5 -0.94 -6.50 -13.48
CA THR A 5 -2.13 -7.21 -13.98
C THR A 5 -2.69 -8.18 -12.92
N ALA A 6 -3.98 -8.49 -12.99
CA ALA A 6 -4.59 -9.48 -12.08
C ALA A 6 -3.89 -10.85 -12.15
N GLN A 7 -3.44 -11.27 -13.33
CA GLN A 7 -2.68 -12.51 -13.49
C GLN A 7 -1.35 -12.48 -12.72
N GLN A 8 -0.59 -11.39 -12.84
CA GLN A 8 0.67 -11.22 -12.12
C GLN A 8 0.45 -11.02 -10.61
N ALA A 9 -0.64 -10.37 -10.20
CA ALA A 9 -0.98 -10.14 -8.81
C ALA A 9 -1.49 -11.41 -8.10
N GLY A 10 -2.05 -12.35 -8.85
CA GLY A 10 -2.67 -13.57 -8.33
C GLY A 10 -4.19 -13.50 -8.20
N GLY A 11 -4.84 -12.51 -8.82
CA GLY A 11 -6.30 -12.40 -8.95
C GLY A 11 -6.81 -10.96 -8.83
N GLU A 12 -8.03 -10.73 -9.32
CA GLU A 12 -8.71 -9.42 -9.26
C GLU A 12 -8.83 -8.89 -7.81
N ASN A 13 -9.13 -9.80 -6.87
CA ASN A 13 -9.20 -9.43 -5.46
C ASN A 13 -7.86 -8.93 -4.91
N VAL A 14 -6.72 -9.40 -5.43
CA VAL A 14 -5.41 -8.90 -5.00
C VAL A 14 -5.20 -7.47 -5.50
N CYS A 15 -5.57 -7.18 -6.74
CA CYS A 15 -5.54 -5.81 -7.28
C CYS A 15 -6.47 -4.87 -6.49
N ALA A 16 -7.69 -5.30 -6.18
CA ALA A 16 -8.63 -4.52 -5.38
C ALA A 16 -8.12 -4.27 -3.95
N PHE A 17 -7.41 -5.24 -3.36
CA PHE A 17 -6.80 -5.06 -2.04
C PHE A 17 -5.62 -4.08 -2.07
N LEU A 18 -4.82 -4.06 -3.13
CA LEU A 18 -3.80 -3.02 -3.35
C LEU A 18 -4.43 -1.62 -3.46
N ASP A 19 -5.53 -1.47 -4.21
CA ASP A 19 -6.29 -0.20 -4.27
C ASP A 19 -6.83 0.20 -2.90
N THR A 20 -7.27 -0.77 -2.09
CA THR A 20 -7.74 -0.53 -0.72
C THR A 20 -6.64 0.04 0.17
N LEU A 21 -5.43 -0.52 0.10
CA LEU A 21 -4.27 0.02 0.83
C LEU A 21 -3.93 1.45 0.38
N ALA A 22 -3.91 1.70 -0.93
CA ALA A 22 -3.63 3.03 -1.45
C ALA A 22 -4.66 4.06 -0.94
N ALA A 23 -5.94 3.69 -0.92
CA ALA A 23 -7.00 4.53 -0.37
C ALA A 23 -6.85 4.77 1.14
N SER A 24 -6.41 3.76 1.90
CA SER A 24 -6.17 3.83 3.34
C SER A 24 -4.95 4.70 3.69
N GLU A 25 -3.84 4.54 2.98
CA GLU A 25 -2.57 5.21 3.29
C GLU A 25 -2.51 6.65 2.77
N ILE A 26 -3.17 6.95 1.64
CA ILE A 26 -3.01 8.22 0.93
C ILE A 26 -4.34 8.99 0.84
N GLY A 27 -5.46 8.29 0.70
CA GLY A 27 -6.77 8.91 0.55
C GLY A 27 -7.03 9.48 -0.87
N PRO A 28 -8.31 9.56 -1.26
CA PRO A 28 -8.71 9.77 -2.66
C PRO A 28 -8.24 11.10 -3.26
N LYS A 29 -8.13 12.17 -2.44
CA LYS A 29 -7.68 13.49 -2.92
C LYS A 29 -6.20 13.46 -3.33
N MET A 30 -5.35 12.87 -2.50
CA MET A 30 -3.91 12.82 -2.77
C MET A 30 -3.57 11.81 -3.87
N LEU A 31 -4.33 10.70 -3.97
CA LEU A 31 -4.24 9.79 -5.12
C LEU A 31 -4.49 10.53 -6.45
N ALA A 32 -5.52 11.39 -6.51
CA ALA A 32 -5.84 12.17 -7.70
C ALA A 32 -4.84 13.30 -8.02
N LEU A 33 -4.05 13.75 -7.04
CA LEU A 33 -3.05 14.81 -7.18
C LEU A 33 -1.62 14.28 -7.39
N SER A 34 -1.48 12.98 -7.63
CA SER A 34 -0.19 12.28 -7.74
C SER A 34 -0.24 11.24 -8.86
N ASP A 35 0.82 10.46 -9.03
CA ASP A 35 0.80 9.27 -9.90
C ASP A 35 0.09 8.12 -9.17
N ASP A 36 -1.21 8.28 -8.93
CA ASP A 36 -2.06 7.31 -8.20
C ASP A 36 -1.42 6.81 -6.89
N GLY A 37 -0.72 7.71 -6.18
CA GLY A 37 -0.04 7.44 -4.93
C GLY A 37 1.42 6.96 -5.03
N TYR A 38 1.87 6.47 -6.19
CA TYR A 38 3.19 5.83 -6.33
C TYR A 38 4.38 6.73 -6.06
N ASN A 39 4.21 8.04 -6.16
CA ASN A 39 5.25 9.03 -5.86
C ASN A 39 5.01 9.83 -4.58
N VAL A 40 4.05 9.45 -3.73
CA VAL A 40 3.71 10.21 -2.51
C VAL A 40 4.72 9.93 -1.41
N LEU A 41 5.30 10.99 -0.84
CA LEU A 41 6.11 10.93 0.37
C LEU A 41 5.25 11.15 1.60
N VAL A 42 5.65 10.51 2.70
CA VAL A 42 5.01 10.69 4.01
C VAL A 42 4.98 12.16 4.44
N GLY A 43 3.88 12.56 5.07
CA GLY A 43 3.62 13.95 5.46
C GLY A 43 3.04 14.82 4.33
N SER A 44 2.71 14.24 3.18
CA SER A 44 1.88 14.90 2.18
C SER A 44 0.51 15.25 2.74
N MET A 45 -0.02 16.39 2.31
CA MET A 45 -1.40 16.82 2.55
C MET A 45 -2.00 17.30 1.22
N PRO A 46 -3.34 17.29 1.04
CA PRO A 46 -3.97 17.70 -0.21
C PRO A 46 -3.58 19.11 -0.71
N ASN A 47 -3.23 20.03 0.20
CA ASN A 47 -2.76 21.38 -0.12
C ASN A 47 -1.23 21.53 -0.13
N LYS A 48 -0.48 20.46 0.20
CA LYS A 48 0.98 20.43 0.26
C LYS A 48 1.46 19.00 -0.04
N MET A 49 1.45 18.65 -1.33
CA MET A 49 1.95 17.36 -1.78
C MET A 49 3.48 17.33 -1.70
N LEU A 50 4.02 16.28 -1.07
CA LEU A 50 5.44 15.96 -1.09
C LEU A 50 5.60 14.76 -2.02
N LEU A 51 6.16 14.99 -3.22
CA LEU A 51 6.26 13.96 -4.25
C LEU A 51 7.72 13.66 -4.57
N MET A 52 8.05 12.38 -4.72
CA MET A 52 9.30 11.98 -5.37
C MET A 52 9.20 12.18 -6.89
N ARG A 53 10.35 12.39 -7.52
CA ARG A 53 10.46 12.66 -8.97
C ARG A 53 11.21 11.56 -9.73
N ASP A 54 11.87 10.67 -8.99
CA ASP A 54 12.66 9.58 -9.53
C ASP A 54 12.16 8.27 -8.89
N TYR A 55 12.01 7.25 -9.73
CA TYR A 55 11.59 5.91 -9.37
C TYR A 55 12.76 4.93 -9.34
N SER A 56 14.00 5.35 -9.67
CA SER A 56 15.17 4.46 -9.74
C SER A 56 15.46 3.72 -8.44
N ASP A 57 15.12 4.32 -7.29
CA ASP A 57 15.18 3.67 -5.98
C ASP A 57 14.22 4.32 -4.97
N HIS A 58 14.07 3.69 -3.80
CA HIS A 58 13.32 4.30 -2.71
C HIS A 58 14.00 5.62 -2.30
N PRO A 59 13.27 6.74 -2.19
CA PRO A 59 13.85 8.08 -2.11
C PRO A 59 14.64 8.36 -0.82
N ASN A 60 14.38 7.58 0.24
CA ASN A 60 15.02 7.71 1.56
C ASN A 60 14.98 9.15 2.12
N VAL A 61 13.90 9.86 1.84
CA VAL A 61 13.67 11.22 2.34
C VAL A 61 13.06 11.09 3.73
N TYR A 62 13.82 11.46 4.76
CA TYR A 62 13.34 11.50 6.13
C TYR A 62 12.46 12.74 6.36
N ASN A 63 11.24 12.51 6.84
CA ASN A 63 10.34 13.54 7.29
C ASN A 63 10.36 13.63 8.83
N GLN A 64 10.91 14.71 9.35
CA GLN A 64 11.04 14.94 10.79
C GLN A 64 9.70 15.08 11.50
N ALA A 65 8.67 15.64 10.85
CA ALA A 65 7.36 15.86 11.48
C ALA A 65 6.62 14.55 11.74
N THR A 66 6.87 13.52 10.93
CA THR A 66 6.26 12.19 11.08
C THR A 66 7.25 11.13 11.59
N ASN A 67 8.52 11.50 11.80
CA ASN A 67 9.62 10.60 12.15
C ASN A 67 9.64 9.35 11.25
N SER A 68 9.53 9.55 9.92
CA SER A 68 9.33 8.46 8.98
C SER A 68 10.01 8.75 7.64
N THR A 69 10.36 7.67 6.93
CA THR A 69 10.87 7.70 5.55
C THR A 69 9.85 7.13 4.56
N ALA A 70 8.58 6.94 4.98
CA ALA A 70 7.60 6.26 4.17
C ALA A 70 7.40 6.93 2.80
N ALA A 71 7.35 6.13 1.75
CA ALA A 71 7.19 6.60 0.38
C ALA A 71 6.37 5.63 -0.47
N GLY A 72 5.79 6.20 -1.52
CA GLY A 72 5.04 5.48 -2.53
C GLY A 72 3.64 5.08 -2.09
N ARG A 73 2.98 4.32 -2.97
CA ARG A 73 1.55 4.01 -2.91
C ARG A 73 1.15 3.25 -1.65
N TYR A 74 2.10 2.49 -1.11
CA TYR A 74 1.93 1.64 0.06
C TYR A 74 2.76 2.12 1.26
N GLN A 75 3.24 3.38 1.23
CA GLN A 75 4.00 4.03 2.30
C GLN A 75 5.14 3.15 2.85
N ILE A 76 5.94 2.59 1.95
CA ILE A 76 7.03 1.66 2.24
C ILE A 76 8.13 2.40 3.00
N LEU A 77 8.64 1.84 4.10
CA LEU A 77 9.77 2.41 4.84
C LEU A 77 11.10 2.00 4.21
N TYR A 78 12.03 2.95 4.09
CA TYR A 78 13.38 2.71 3.57
C TYR A 78 14.09 1.58 4.28
N ARG A 79 13.94 1.43 5.60
CA ARG A 79 14.63 0.37 6.37
C ARG A 79 14.34 -1.06 5.88
N TYR A 80 13.19 -1.28 5.25
CA TYR A 80 12.80 -2.59 4.73
C TYR A 80 13.14 -2.74 3.24
N TRP A 81 13.13 -1.63 2.51
CA TRP A 81 13.23 -1.63 1.06
C TRP A 81 14.48 -2.36 0.51
N PRO A 82 15.73 -2.12 0.98
CA PRO A 82 16.90 -2.81 0.46
C PRO A 82 16.81 -4.34 0.55
N HIS A 83 16.22 -4.87 1.62
CA HIS A 83 16.03 -6.31 1.79
C HIS A 83 15.08 -6.86 0.71
N TYR A 84 13.90 -6.26 0.55
CA TYR A 84 12.91 -6.75 -0.40
C TYR A 84 13.29 -6.48 -1.86
N LYS A 85 13.99 -5.36 -2.14
CA LYS A 85 14.60 -5.10 -3.45
C LYS A 85 15.52 -6.24 -3.86
N ALA A 86 16.40 -6.68 -2.96
CA ALA A 86 17.30 -7.81 -3.21
C ALA A 86 16.55 -9.15 -3.30
N LEU A 87 15.67 -9.44 -2.33
CA LEU A 87 14.90 -10.69 -2.25
C LEU A 87 14.06 -10.95 -3.50
N LEU A 88 13.37 -9.91 -3.98
CA LEU A 88 12.45 -9.99 -5.12
C LEU A 88 13.11 -9.59 -6.45
N LYS A 89 14.40 -9.21 -6.43
CA LYS A 89 15.14 -8.71 -7.59
C LYS A 89 14.43 -7.54 -8.28
N LEU A 90 13.93 -6.59 -7.49
CA LEU A 90 13.22 -5.43 -8.01
C LEU A 90 14.22 -4.49 -8.69
N PRO A 91 13.98 -4.08 -9.95
CA PRO A 91 14.91 -3.26 -10.71
C PRO A 91 14.96 -1.81 -10.20
N ASP A 92 13.88 -1.35 -9.58
CA ASP A 92 13.63 0.04 -9.24
C ASP A 92 12.60 0.14 -8.09
N PHE A 93 12.19 1.36 -7.74
CA PHE A 93 11.05 1.66 -6.86
C PHE A 93 9.82 2.14 -7.65
N GLY A 94 9.71 1.75 -8.92
CA GLY A 94 8.60 2.06 -9.80
C GLY A 94 7.29 1.38 -9.38
N PRO A 95 6.16 1.72 -10.02
CA PRO A 95 4.85 1.22 -9.61
C PRO A 95 4.73 -0.30 -9.50
N ILE A 96 5.24 -1.05 -10.48
CA ILE A 96 5.22 -2.52 -10.45
C ILE A 96 6.06 -3.07 -9.30
N SER A 97 7.23 -2.48 -9.03
CA SER A 97 8.10 -2.90 -7.92
C SER A 97 7.44 -2.66 -6.55
N GLN A 98 6.72 -1.54 -6.40
CA GLN A 98 5.92 -1.27 -5.20
C GLN A 98 4.76 -2.26 -5.04
N ASP A 99 4.06 -2.61 -6.14
CA ASP A 99 2.98 -3.61 -6.13
C ASP A 99 3.49 -4.98 -5.70
N LEU A 100 4.63 -5.42 -6.28
CA LEU A 100 5.26 -6.68 -5.94
C LEU A 100 5.73 -6.72 -4.48
N TYR A 101 6.27 -5.61 -3.97
CA TYR A 101 6.59 -5.46 -2.55
C TYR A 101 5.33 -5.67 -1.67
N ALA A 102 4.23 -4.97 -1.95
CA ALA A 102 3.00 -5.08 -1.16
C ALA A 102 2.42 -6.51 -1.20
N ILE A 103 2.44 -7.15 -2.36
CA ILE A 103 2.02 -8.55 -2.51
C ILE A 103 2.92 -9.50 -1.71
N GLN A 104 4.23 -9.24 -1.66
CA GLN A 104 5.14 -10.03 -0.82
C GLN A 104 4.78 -9.91 0.66
N GLN A 105 4.42 -8.72 1.14
CA GLN A 105 3.91 -8.55 2.50
C GLN A 105 2.64 -9.37 2.75
N PHE A 106 1.71 -9.43 1.77
CA PHE A 106 0.51 -10.28 1.89
C PHE A 106 0.84 -11.76 2.03
N ARG A 107 1.88 -12.24 1.34
CA ARG A 107 2.35 -13.64 1.48
C ARG A 107 2.90 -13.90 2.86
N GLU A 108 3.78 -13.03 3.35
CA GLU A 108 4.44 -13.18 4.64
C GLU A 108 3.47 -13.06 5.82
N GLN A 109 2.44 -12.22 5.70
CA GLN A 109 1.35 -12.15 6.68
C GLN A 109 0.31 -13.28 6.54
N ARG A 110 0.49 -14.22 5.60
CA ARG A 110 -0.47 -15.29 5.28
C ARG A 110 -1.88 -14.77 4.93
N ALA A 111 -1.93 -13.57 4.35
CA ALA A 111 -3.16 -12.88 3.94
C ALA A 111 -3.51 -13.14 2.47
N LEU A 112 -2.53 -13.49 1.62
CA LEU A 112 -2.75 -13.60 0.18
C LEU A 112 -3.91 -14.55 -0.21
N ASP A 113 -3.99 -15.72 0.43
CA ASP A 113 -5.07 -16.68 0.13
C ASP A 113 -6.43 -16.23 0.66
N ASP A 114 -6.46 -15.43 1.74
CA ASP A 114 -7.69 -14.81 2.23
C ASP A 114 -8.17 -13.72 1.27
N ILE A 115 -7.24 -12.90 0.76
CA ILE A 115 -7.54 -11.87 -0.24
C ILE A 115 -8.12 -12.53 -1.49
N LYS A 116 -7.43 -13.54 -2.05
CA LYS A 116 -7.90 -14.28 -3.23
C LYS A 116 -9.30 -14.85 -3.03
N ALA A 117 -9.56 -15.43 -1.85
CA ALA A 117 -10.84 -16.01 -1.51
C ALA A 117 -11.91 -14.99 -1.08
N GLY A 118 -11.63 -13.68 -1.06
CA GLY A 118 -12.61 -12.67 -0.66
C GLY A 118 -12.88 -12.60 0.85
N ARG A 119 -12.04 -13.24 1.68
CA ARG A 119 -12.11 -13.18 3.15
C ARG A 119 -11.51 -11.88 3.68
N PHE A 120 -12.12 -10.76 3.29
CA PHE A 120 -11.58 -9.41 3.44
C PHE A 120 -11.21 -9.05 4.90
N ALA A 121 -12.11 -9.27 5.85
CA ALA A 121 -11.86 -8.94 7.25
C ALA A 121 -10.67 -9.71 7.84
N SER A 122 -10.52 -10.99 7.47
CA SER A 122 -9.37 -11.81 7.87
C SER A 122 -8.06 -11.29 7.26
N ALA A 123 -8.09 -10.90 5.98
CA ALA A 123 -6.94 -10.31 5.31
C ALA A 123 -6.49 -8.98 5.96
N ILE A 124 -7.43 -8.08 6.28
CA ILE A 124 -7.14 -6.82 6.99
C ILE A 124 -6.52 -7.11 8.36
N ALA A 125 -7.12 -8.02 9.14
CA ALA A 125 -6.62 -8.36 10.47
C ALA A 125 -5.19 -8.92 10.44
N LYS A 126 -4.84 -9.69 9.39
CA LYS A 126 -3.49 -10.23 9.18
C LYS A 126 -2.48 -9.17 8.74
N CYS A 127 -2.91 -8.13 8.03
CA CYS A 127 -2.02 -7.09 7.49
C CYS A 127 -1.81 -5.88 8.41
N ARG A 128 -2.61 -5.73 9.48
CA ARG A 128 -2.65 -4.50 10.32
C ARG A 128 -1.32 -4.11 10.97
N ASN A 129 -0.42 -5.04 11.22
CA ASN A 129 0.91 -4.74 11.77
C ASN A 129 1.86 -4.08 10.76
N ILE A 130 1.59 -4.18 9.46
CA ILE A 130 2.44 -3.62 8.41
C ILE A 130 2.05 -2.18 8.07
N TRP A 131 0.75 -1.88 8.02
CA TRP A 131 0.20 -0.57 7.64
C TRP A 131 -0.52 0.08 8.81
N ALA A 132 0.02 1.21 9.27
CA ALA A 132 -0.47 1.91 10.45
C ALA A 132 -1.89 2.48 10.30
N SER A 133 -2.35 2.68 9.06
CA SER A 133 -3.70 3.18 8.76
C SER A 133 -4.80 2.12 8.95
N LEU A 134 -4.44 0.84 9.06
CA LEU A 134 -5.39 -0.25 9.18
C LEU A 134 -5.97 -0.37 10.60
N PRO A 135 -7.21 -0.88 10.75
CA PRO A 135 -7.83 -1.05 12.06
C PRO A 135 -7.09 -2.08 12.93
N GLY A 136 -6.88 -1.70 14.19
CA GLY A 136 -6.15 -2.47 15.19
C GLY A 136 -4.64 -2.53 14.96
N ALA A 137 -4.07 -1.61 14.18
CA ALA A 137 -2.64 -1.54 13.94
C ALA A 137 -1.87 -1.09 15.19
N GLY A 138 -2.51 -0.33 16.09
CA GLY A 138 -1.97 -0.01 17.41
C GLY A 138 -0.82 1.01 17.41
N TYR A 139 -0.61 1.71 16.30
CA TYR A 139 0.43 2.74 16.16
C TYR A 139 0.03 4.10 16.77
N GLY A 140 -1.15 4.21 17.39
CA GLY A 140 -1.67 5.47 17.93
C GLY A 140 -2.00 6.51 16.86
N GLN A 141 -2.10 6.10 15.59
CA GLN A 141 -2.54 6.94 14.47
C GLN A 141 -4.04 6.76 14.20
N HIS A 142 -4.62 7.59 13.32
CA HIS A 142 -6.02 7.45 12.92
C HIS A 142 -6.21 6.16 12.12
N GLU A 143 -6.88 5.18 12.73
CA GLU A 143 -7.22 3.91 12.08
C GLU A 143 -8.54 4.05 11.30
N HIS A 144 -8.59 3.56 10.07
CA HIS A 144 -9.82 3.56 9.29
C HIS A 144 -10.83 2.53 9.82
N ASN A 145 -12.12 2.88 9.79
CA ASN A 145 -13.20 1.91 9.98
C ASN A 145 -13.11 0.83 8.88
N ILE A 146 -13.19 -0.45 9.28
CA ILE A 146 -13.19 -1.59 8.37
C ILE A 146 -14.27 -1.50 7.28
N ASP A 147 -15.42 -0.88 7.57
CA ASP A 147 -16.50 -0.66 6.59
C ASP A 147 -16.08 0.30 5.47
N HIS A 148 -15.26 1.31 5.80
CA HIS A 148 -14.71 2.23 4.82
C HIS A 148 -13.74 1.51 3.87
N LEU A 149 -12.89 0.65 4.44
CA LEU A 149 -11.95 -0.15 3.67
C LEU A 149 -12.67 -1.18 2.79
N LEU A 150 -13.73 -1.80 3.32
CA LEU A 150 -14.57 -2.72 2.56
C LEU A 150 -15.26 -2.02 1.37
N ALA A 151 -15.77 -0.80 1.57
CA ALA A 151 -16.35 -0.01 0.50
C ALA A 151 -15.31 0.33 -0.59
N ALA A 152 -14.08 0.66 -0.20
CA ALA A 152 -12.99 0.87 -1.15
C ALA A 152 -12.63 -0.42 -1.93
N PHE A 153 -12.57 -1.56 -1.24
CA PHE A 153 -12.33 -2.87 -1.84
C PHE A 153 -13.38 -3.25 -2.89
N VAL A 154 -14.66 -3.13 -2.54
CA VAL A 154 -15.77 -3.42 -3.47
C VAL A 154 -15.78 -2.44 -4.64
N LYS A 155 -15.55 -1.15 -4.39
CA LYS A 155 -15.46 -0.12 -5.45
C LYS A 155 -14.31 -0.41 -6.43
N ALA A 156 -13.21 -1.00 -5.95
CA ALA A 156 -12.09 -1.43 -6.79
C ALA A 156 -12.35 -2.77 -7.53
N GLY A 157 -13.55 -3.33 -7.43
CA GLY A 157 -13.93 -4.58 -8.11
C GLY A 157 -13.70 -5.85 -7.27
N GLY A 158 -13.29 -5.70 -6.01
CA GLY A 158 -13.11 -6.81 -5.08
C GLY A 158 -14.44 -7.52 -4.76
N LYS A 159 -14.39 -8.84 -4.65
CA LYS A 159 -15.52 -9.69 -4.30
C LYS A 159 -15.30 -10.32 -2.93
N VAL A 160 -16.29 -10.19 -2.06
CA VAL A 160 -16.31 -10.80 -0.73
C VAL A 160 -16.90 -12.21 -0.83
N ALA A 161 -16.42 -13.13 0.01
CA ALA A 161 -17.01 -14.47 0.16
C ALA A 161 -18.33 -14.45 0.93
#